data_AF-A0A436D5J4-F1
#
_entry.id   AF-A0A436D5J4-F1
#
_cell.length_a   1.000
_cell.length_b   1.000
_cell.length_c   1.000
_cell.angle_alpha   90.00
_cell.angle_beta   90.00
_cell.angle_gamma   90.00
#
_symmetry.space_group_name_H-M   'P 1'
#
loop_
_entity.id
_entity.type
_entity.pdbx_description
1 polymer ?
#
loop_
_entity_poly.entity_id
_entity_poly.type
_entity_poly.pdbx_seq_one_letter_code
_entity_poly.pdbx_strand_id
1 'polypeptide(L)' 'YWLDGKELRLNIYREHEAAQKINSVELTILTRTSDEGVYDGSYTLFIYDAAADTDQDGKPVEISGKVSCGAE' A
#
# COMPACT_ATOMS: atom_id res chain seq x y z
N TYR A 1 3.20 -2.80 11.96
CA TYR A 1 3.43 -1.35 11.85
C TYR A 1 4.67 -1.01 12.66
N TRP A 2 5.52 -0.09 12.18
CA TRP A 2 6.56 0.52 13.01
C TRP A 2 6.44 2.04 12.85
N LEU A 3 6.17 2.70 13.97
CA LEU A 3 6.25 4.15 14.13
C LEU A 3 7.39 4.41 15.11
N ASP A 4 8.45 5.10 14.69
CA ASP A 4 9.58 5.45 15.56
C ASP A 4 9.67 6.96 15.86
N GLY A 5 8.57 7.68 15.64
CA GLY A 5 8.47 9.13 15.82
C GLY A 5 9.18 9.95 14.73
N LYS A 6 9.89 9.30 13.80
CA LYS A 6 10.55 9.94 12.66
C LYS A 6 10.13 9.33 11.34
N GLU A 7 9.82 8.05 11.34
CA GLU A 7 9.39 7.29 10.18
C GLU A 7 8.09 6.55 10.53
N LEU A 8 7.15 6.57 9.58
CA LEU A 8 6.00 5.69 9.60
C LEU A 8 6.14 4.74 8.42
N ARG A 9 6.27 3.45 8.76
CA ARG A 9 6.23 2.36 7.80
C ARG A 9 5.01 1.49 8.09
N LEU A 10 4.07 1.53 7.16
CA LEU A 10 2.84 0.76 7.22
C LEU A 10 2.78 -0.16 6.02
N ASN A 11 2.67 -1.47 6.27
CA ASN A 11 2.30 -2.43 5.24
C ASN A 11 0.94 -3.04 5.64
N ILE A 12 -0.04 -2.91 4.76
CA ILE A 12 -1.38 -3.49 4.91
C ILE A 12 -1.55 -4.51 3.79
N TYR A 13 -1.73 -5.77 4.18
CA TYR A 13 -2.13 -6.83 3.28
C TYR A 13 -3.57 -7.21 3.57
N ARG A 14 -4.40 -7.32 2.51
CA ARG A 14 -5.77 -7.77 2.65
C ARG A 14 -6.13 -8.73 1.53
N GLU A 15 -6.54 -9.93 1.94
CA GLU A 15 -7.12 -10.94 1.06
C GLU A 15 -8.63 -10.72 0.94
N HIS A 16 -9.15 -11.05 -0.23
CA HIS A 16 -10.57 -11.06 -0.47
C HIS A 16 -11.09 -12.50 -0.31
N GLU A 17 -11.94 -12.73 0.70
CA GLU A 17 -12.39 -14.09 1.08
C GLU A 17 -13.38 -14.73 0.09
N ALA A 18 -13.94 -13.97 -0.86
CA ALA A 18 -14.89 -14.48 -1.85
C ALA A 18 -14.32 -14.42 -3.26
N ALA A 19 -14.72 -15.37 -4.12
CA ALA A 19 -14.32 -15.47 -5.53
C ALA A 19 -14.82 -14.26 -6.36
N GLN A 20 -14.14 -13.13 -6.21
CA GLN A 20 -14.31 -11.92 -7.01
C GLN A 20 -13.05 -11.66 -7.82
N LYS A 21 -13.10 -10.69 -8.74
CA LYS A 21 -11.98 -10.35 -9.64
C LYS A 21 -10.69 -9.98 -8.91
N ILE A 22 -10.73 -9.55 -7.65
CA ILE A 22 -9.53 -9.19 -6.89
C ILE A 22 -9.27 -10.28 -5.86
N ASN A 23 -8.07 -10.87 -5.89
CA ASN A 23 -7.60 -11.85 -4.91
C ASN A 23 -7.10 -11.16 -3.64
N SER A 24 -6.18 -10.21 -3.79
CA SER A 24 -5.58 -9.51 -2.66
C SER A 24 -5.05 -8.15 -3.05
N VAL A 25 -4.83 -7.32 -2.03
CA VAL A 25 -4.18 -6.02 -2.16
C VAL A 25 -3.08 -5.91 -1.12
N GLU A 26 -1.96 -5.31 -1.53
CA GLU A 26 -0.86 -4.94 -0.63
C GLU A 26 -0.60 -3.44 -0.75
N LEU A 27 -0.73 -2.72 0.35
CA LEU A 27 -0.46 -1.28 0.44
C LEU A 27 0.74 -1.06 1.35
N THR A 28 1.82 -0.53 0.77
CA THR A 28 2.98 -0.04 1.51
C THR A 28 2.96 1.50 1.54
N ILE A 29 3.01 2.07 2.74
CA ILE A 29 3.21 3.51 2.98
C ILE A 29 4.54 3.71 3.68
N LEU A 30 5.36 4.60 3.12
CA LEU A 30 6.64 5.01 3.65
C LEU A 30 6.64 6.53 3.79
N THR A 31 6.71 7.01 5.02
CA THR A 31 6.75 8.44 5.29
C THR A 31 7.82 8.78 6.32
N ARG A 32 8.23 10.04 6.29
CA ARG A 32 9.18 10.66 7.23
C ARG A 32 8.57 11.93 7.80
N THR A 33 8.90 12.23 9.05
CA THR A 33 8.54 13.51 9.65
C THR A 33 9.19 14.64 8.84
N SER A 34 8.36 15.56 8.35
CA SER A 34 8.78 16.77 7.62
C SER A 34 8.66 17.99 8.53
N ASP A 35 7.54 18.07 9.24
CA ASP A 35 7.21 19.06 10.26
C ASP A 35 6.63 18.37 11.50
N GLU A 36 6.48 19.11 12.60
CA GLU A 36 5.92 18.58 13.85
C GLU A 36 4.52 17.99 13.61
N GLY A 37 4.38 16.67 13.78
CA GLY A 37 3.13 15.95 13.56
C GLY A 37 2.77 15.65 12.09
N VAL A 38 3.60 16.07 11.12
CA VAL A 38 3.41 15.82 9.69
C VAL A 38 4.40 14.78 9.19
N TYR A 39 3.89 13.78 8.48
CA TYR A 39 4.68 12.74 7.85
C TYR A 39 4.42 12.70 6.34
N ASP A 40 5.40 13.14 5.55
CA ASP A 40 5.33 13.13 4.10
C ASP A 40 6.10 11.94 3.51
N GLY A 41 5.62 11.43 2.38
CA GLY A 41 6.31 10.37 1.66
C GLY A 41 5.52 9.82 0.49
N SER A 42 5.56 8.51 0.32
CA SER A 42 4.93 7.83 -0.79
C SER A 42 4.17 6.58 -0.36
N TYR A 43 3.22 6.18 -1.20
CA TYR A 43 2.59 4.88 -1.12
C TYR A 43 2.83 4.08 -2.41
N THR A 44 2.82 2.76 -2.27
CA THR A 44 2.75 1.79 -3.35
C THR A 44 1.64 0.80 -3.04
N LEU A 45 0.71 0.62 -3.97
CA LEU A 45 -0.40 -0.32 -3.92
C LEU A 45 -0.20 -1.37 -5.01
N PHE A 46 -0.13 -2.63 -4.62
CA PHE A 46 -0.21 -3.78 -5.51
C PHE A 46 -1.60 -4.39 -5.45
N ILE A 47 -2.22 -4.58 -6.61
CA ILE A 47 -3.52 -5.26 -6.75
C ILE A 47 -3.30 -6.57 -7.50
N TYR A 48 -3.61 -7.68 -6.83
CA TYR A 48 -3.51 -9.02 -7.37
C TYR A 48 -4.91 -9.47 -7.83
N ASP A 49 -5.08 -9.66 -9.14
CA ASP A 49 -6.33 -10.16 -9.73
C ASP A 49 -6.44 -11.68 -9.58
N ALA A 50 -7.65 -12.18 -9.39
CA ALA A 50 -7.96 -13.60 -9.28
C ALA A 50 -7.85 -14.37 -10.61
N ALA A 51 -8.00 -13.65 -11.71
CA ALA A 51 -8.04 -14.15 -13.08
C ALA A 51 -6.77 -13.79 -13.87
N ALA A 52 -5.62 -13.57 -13.21
CA ALA A 52 -4.32 -13.40 -13.88
C ALA A 52 -3.90 -14.62 -14.74
N ASP A 53 -4.74 -15.65 -14.81
CA ASP A 53 -4.76 -16.68 -15.83
C ASP A 53 -5.49 -16.15 -17.09
N THR A 54 -4.78 -15.48 -18.01
CA THR A 54 -4.98 -15.60 -19.49
C THR A 54 -4.17 -14.63 -20.36
N ASP A 55 -3.66 -13.49 -19.87
CA ASP A 55 -2.90 -12.57 -20.76
C ASP A 55 -1.86 -11.68 -20.05
N GLN A 56 -2.00 -11.44 -18.73
CA GLN A 56 -0.98 -10.78 -17.92
C GLN A 56 -0.25 -11.84 -17.10
N ASP A 57 1.07 -11.88 -17.17
CA ASP A 57 2.02 -12.87 -16.64
C ASP A 57 1.99 -13.06 -15.08
N GLY A 58 0.81 -13.06 -14.44
CA GLY A 58 0.66 -13.13 -12.98
C GLY A 58 1.12 -11.87 -12.23
N LYS A 59 1.50 -10.79 -12.93
CA LYS A 59 2.06 -9.59 -12.30
C LYS A 59 0.94 -8.70 -11.74
N PRO A 60 1.05 -8.24 -10.48
CA PRO A 60 0.07 -7.32 -9.91
C PRO A 60 0.09 -5.98 -10.63
N VAL A 61 -1.04 -5.29 -10.60
CA VAL A 61 -1.11 -3.88 -10.99
C VAL A 61 -0.45 -3.06 -9.89
N GLU A 62 0.59 -2.30 -10.25
CA GLU A 62 1.28 -1.38 -9.34
C GLU A 62 0.75 0.05 -9.52
N ILE A 63 0.36 0.67 -8.41
CA ILE A 63 -0.04 2.07 -8.34
C ILE A 63 0.81 2.76 -7.27
N SER A 64 1.49 3.84 -7.63
CA SER A 64 2.32 4.61 -6.70
C SER A 64 1.93 6.08 -6.67
N GLY A 65 2.08 6.73 -5.51
CA GLY A 65 1.80 8.15 -5.38
C GLY A 65 2.42 8.78 -4.13
N LYS A 66 2.25 10.10 -4.00
CA LYS A 66 2.63 10.85 -2.80
C LYS A 66 1.56 10.71 -1.72
N VAL A 67 1.98 10.75 -0.46
CA VAL A 67 1.08 10.80 0.70
C VAL A 67 1.59 11.81 1.72
N SER A 68 0.67 12.44 2.43
CA SER A 68 0.94 13.28 3.60
C SER A 68 -0.02 12.85 4.70
N CYS A 69 0.52 12.51 5.88
CA CYS A 69 -0.24 12.04 7.03
C CYS A 69 -0.06 13.01 8.20
N GLY A 70 -1.16 13.45 8.80
CA GLY A 70 -1.16 14.16 10.09
C GLY A 70 -1.47 13.20 11.24
N ALA A 71 -0.75 13.35 12.35
CA ALA A 71 -1.17 12.78 13.62
C ALA A 71 -1.95 13.87 14.40
N GLU A 72 -3.26 13.67 14.58
CA GLU A 72 -4.10 14.44 15.52
C GLU A 72 -4.17 13.72 16.88
#